data_AF-A0A9D5G638-F1
#
_entry.id   AF-A0A9D5G638-F1
#
_cell.length_a   1.000
_cell.length_b   1.000
_cell.length_c   1.000
_cell.angle_alpha   90.00
_cell.angle_beta   90.00
_cell.angle_gamma   90.00
#
_symmetry.space_group_name_H-M   'P 1'
#
loop_
_entity.id
_entity.type
_entity.pdbx_description
1 polymer ?
#
loop_
_entity_poly.entity_id
_entity_poly.type
_entity_poly.pdbx_seq_one_letter_code
_entity_poly.pdbx_strand_id
1 'polypeptide(L)'
;MIHAARAIAATAALATSLSCGEAADAACRAPHGDRIVLASEAVDPDVFVWDSRDRLLTYAAGQWRDTRAIFAHTLLAEPGTQAVVISCSAVASRSAAPPGQPGTIGVRVMSGRYRGRYGWVLQSDTHLASRPTGHAAVSKRF
;
A
#
# COMPACT_ATOMS: atom_id res chain seq x y z
N MET A 1 36.13 -67.43 -10.81
CA MET A 1 34.74 -67.47 -11.32
C MET A 1 34.01 -66.29 -10.68
N ILE A 2 33.72 -65.18 -11.39
CA ILE A 2 32.53 -64.98 -12.26
C ILE A 2 31.26 -65.05 -11.38
N HIS A 3 30.38 -64.06 -11.17
CA HIS A 3 30.03 -62.78 -11.80
C HIS A 3 29.24 -61.85 -10.83
N ALA A 4 29.26 -60.55 -11.14
CA ALA A 4 28.18 -59.53 -11.14
C ALA A 4 26.88 -59.76 -10.32
N ALA A 5 26.29 -58.77 -9.63
CA ALA A 5 25.63 -57.60 -10.22
C ALA A 5 25.41 -56.50 -9.14
N ARG A 6 25.80 -55.24 -9.36
CA ARG A 6 25.02 -54.16 -10.01
C ARG A 6 23.56 -54.06 -9.54
N ALA A 7 23.30 -53.14 -8.61
CA ALA A 7 22.06 -52.39 -8.54
C ALA A 7 22.39 -50.93 -8.17
N ILE A 8 22.48 -50.09 -9.19
CA ILE A 8 22.58 -48.63 -9.07
C ILE A 8 21.15 -48.15 -8.85
N ALA A 9 20.78 -47.88 -7.60
CA ALA A 9 19.52 -47.20 -7.30
C ALA A 9 19.72 -45.70 -7.58
N ALA A 10 19.27 -45.27 -8.76
CA ALA A 10 19.25 -43.86 -9.14
C ALA A 10 18.16 -43.15 -8.35
N THR A 11 18.52 -42.52 -7.23
CA THR A 11 17.62 -41.63 -6.50
C THR A 11 17.46 -40.35 -7.31
N ALA A 12 16.38 -40.27 -8.09
CA ALA A 12 15.97 -39.05 -8.77
C ALA A 12 15.63 -37.98 -7.73
N ALA A 13 16.56 -37.06 -7.49
CA ALA A 13 16.30 -35.87 -6.70
C ALA A 13 15.27 -35.02 -7.44
N LEU A 14 14.01 -35.08 -7.00
CA LEU A 14 12.99 -34.10 -7.37
C LEU A 14 13.43 -32.74 -6.83
N ALA A 15 14.12 -31.97 -7.66
CA ALA A 15 14.31 -30.55 -7.49
C ALA A 15 12.94 -29.88 -7.73
N THR A 16 12.08 -29.91 -6.72
CA THR A 16 10.95 -28.98 -6.63
C THR A 16 11.52 -27.58 -6.53
N SER A 17 11.68 -26.94 -7.68
CA SER A 17 11.88 -25.51 -7.80
C SER A 17 10.76 -24.82 -7.02
N LEU A 18 11.10 -24.30 -5.83
CA LEU A 18 10.30 -23.29 -5.15
C LEU A 18 10.31 -22.06 -6.05
N SER A 19 9.42 -22.06 -7.05
CA SER A 19 8.98 -20.84 -7.69
C SER A 19 8.24 -20.07 -6.61
N CYS A 20 8.99 -19.27 -5.85
CA CYS A 20 8.47 -18.21 -5.04
C CYS A 20 7.79 -17.26 -6.03
N GLY A 21 6.53 -17.56 -6.35
CA GLY A 21 5.68 -16.63 -7.06
C GLY A 21 5.54 -15.42 -6.16
N GLU A 22 6.31 -14.37 -6.45
CA GLU A 22 5.86 -13.02 -6.20
C GLU A 22 4.54 -12.90 -6.95
N ALA A 23 3.46 -13.30 -6.28
CA ALA A 23 2.13 -12.93 -6.68
C ALA A 23 2.19 -11.41 -6.75
N ALA A 24 2.16 -10.89 -7.97
CA ALA A 24 2.08 -9.47 -8.22
C ALA A 24 0.95 -8.94 -7.35
N ASP A 25 1.31 -8.27 -6.25
CA ASP A 25 0.44 -7.34 -5.57
C ASP A 25 -0.15 -6.50 -6.71
N ALA A 26 -1.46 -6.57 -6.89
CA ALA A 26 -2.15 -5.66 -7.80
C ALA A 26 -1.90 -4.25 -7.22
N ALA A 27 -0.85 -3.61 -7.74
CA ALA A 27 0.08 -2.89 -6.90
C ALA A 27 -0.54 -1.61 -6.36
N CYS A 28 -0.56 -1.50 -5.04
CA CYS A 28 -0.59 -0.23 -4.37
C CYS A 28 0.27 0.79 -5.12
N ARG A 29 -0.31 1.94 -5.49
CA ARG A 29 0.41 2.97 -6.25
C ARG A 29 1.68 3.43 -5.53
N ALA A 30 1.69 3.36 -4.20
CA ALA A 30 2.80 3.74 -3.35
C ALA A 30 3.24 2.55 -2.47
N PRO A 31 4.45 1.99 -2.65
CA PRO A 31 5.00 0.96 -1.75
C PRO A 31 5.28 1.50 -0.34
N HIS A 32 5.53 0.58 0.59
CA HIS A 32 5.96 0.93 1.95
C HIS A 32 7.21 1.82 1.94
N GLY A 33 7.18 2.91 2.71
CA GLY A 33 8.28 3.87 2.84
C GLY A 33 8.23 5.02 1.84
N ASP A 34 7.35 4.97 0.84
CA ASP A 34 7.21 6.06 -0.13
C ASP A 34 6.60 7.30 0.50
N ARG A 35 7.06 8.45 0.00
CA ARG A 35 6.49 9.75 0.37
C ARG A 35 5.30 10.05 -0.51
N ILE A 36 4.22 10.44 0.14
CA ILE A 36 2.97 10.84 -0.52
C ILE A 36 2.54 12.21 -0.01
N VAL A 37 1.64 12.83 -0.77
CA VAL A 37 0.92 14.03 -0.40
C VAL A 37 -0.55 13.67 -0.32
N LEU A 38 -1.18 14.02 0.81
CA LEU A 38 -2.62 13.86 1.00
C LEU A 38 -3.34 14.90 0.15
N ALA A 39 -4.35 14.46 -0.60
CA ALA A 39 -5.14 15.28 -1.49
C ALA A 39 -6.62 15.06 -1.18
N SER A 40 -7.37 16.14 -1.12
CA SER A 40 -8.81 16.06 -0.96
C SER A 40 -9.50 16.14 -2.32
N GLU A 41 -10.64 15.46 -2.46
CA GLU A 41 -11.54 15.67 -3.59
C GLU A 41 -12.22 17.03 -3.48
N ALA A 42 -12.73 17.56 -4.60
CA ALA A 42 -13.25 18.92 -4.69
C ALA A 42 -14.42 19.24 -3.73
N VAL A 43 -15.05 18.22 -3.16
CA VAL A 43 -16.20 18.35 -2.25
C VAL A 43 -15.77 18.56 -0.80
N ASP A 44 -14.62 18.02 -0.39
CA ASP A 44 -14.15 18.07 0.99
C ASP A 44 -12.96 19.04 1.12
N PRO A 45 -12.97 19.97 2.10
CA PRO A 45 -11.84 20.87 2.31
C PRO A 45 -10.63 20.17 2.94
N ASP A 46 -10.83 19.03 3.60
CA ASP A 46 -9.83 18.28 4.36
C ASP A 46 -9.82 16.80 4.00
N VAL A 47 -8.70 16.14 4.22
CA VAL A 47 -8.53 14.69 4.06
C VAL A 47 -8.81 13.98 5.39
N PHE A 48 -9.77 13.05 5.39
CA PHE A 48 -10.07 12.21 6.53
C PHE A 48 -9.00 11.12 6.72
N VAL A 49 -8.23 11.22 7.79
CA VAL A 49 -7.26 10.20 8.20
C VAL A 49 -7.88 9.35 9.32
N TRP A 50 -8.26 8.12 8.98
CA TRP A 50 -8.99 7.22 9.88
C TRP A 50 -8.06 6.52 10.86
N ASP A 51 -8.53 6.31 12.08
CA ASP A 51 -7.79 5.54 13.10
C ASP A 51 -7.62 4.05 12.75
N SER A 52 -8.51 3.52 11.89
CA SER A 52 -8.58 2.10 11.54
C SER A 52 -9.04 1.89 10.10
N ARG A 53 -8.47 0.87 9.46
CA ARG A 53 -8.80 0.47 8.08
C ARG A 53 -10.26 0.06 7.94
N ASP A 54 -10.78 -0.71 8.89
CA ASP A 54 -12.14 -1.23 8.80
C ASP A 54 -13.16 -0.10 8.81
N ARG A 55 -12.97 0.92 9.64
CA ARG A 55 -13.85 2.11 9.65
C ARG A 55 -13.75 2.90 8.36
N LEU A 56 -12.55 3.04 7.79
CA LEU A 56 -12.37 3.65 6.48
C LEU A 56 -13.14 2.88 5.39
N LEU A 57 -13.10 1.55 5.41
CA LEU A 57 -13.85 0.72 4.44
C LEU A 57 -15.36 0.81 4.66
N THR A 58 -15.82 0.77 5.91
CA THR A 58 -17.21 1.03 6.27
C THR A 58 -17.66 2.42 5.79
N TYR A 59 -16.79 3.43 5.93
CA TYR A 59 -17.05 4.76 5.41
C TYR A 59 -17.17 4.74 3.89
N ALA A 60 -16.16 4.23 3.18
CA ALA A 60 -16.18 4.16 1.72
C ALA A 60 -17.38 3.35 1.15
N ALA A 61 -17.92 2.41 1.92
CA ALA A 61 -19.13 1.66 1.56
C ALA A 61 -20.45 2.42 1.82
N GLY A 62 -20.41 3.65 2.34
CA GLY A 62 -21.58 4.44 2.71
C GLY A 62 -22.29 3.94 3.97
N GLN A 63 -21.62 3.14 4.81
CA GLN A 63 -22.22 2.43 5.94
C GLN A 63 -21.95 3.12 7.29
N TRP A 64 -22.19 4.43 7.40
CA TRP A 64 -22.01 5.17 8.66
C TRP A 64 -23.34 5.55 9.31
N ARG A 65 -23.40 5.50 10.64
CA ARG A 65 -24.65 5.77 11.39
C ARG A 65 -24.92 7.26 11.55
N ASP A 66 -23.90 8.03 11.89
CA ASP A 66 -23.98 9.46 12.12
C ASP A 66 -22.61 10.14 11.90
N THR A 67 -22.63 11.46 11.73
CA THR A 67 -21.42 12.27 11.48
C THR A 67 -20.53 12.38 12.72
N ARG A 68 -21.08 12.25 13.92
CA ARG A 68 -20.29 12.31 15.17
C ARG A 68 -19.33 11.14 15.24
N ALA A 69 -19.76 9.95 14.81
CA ALA A 69 -18.92 8.77 14.71
C ALA A 69 -17.77 8.96 13.71
N ILE A 70 -17.99 9.68 12.60
CA ILE A 70 -16.91 10.01 11.66
C ILE A 70 -15.85 10.83 12.37
N PHE A 71 -16.23 11.99 12.92
CA PHE A 71 -15.26 12.91 13.54
C PHE A 71 -14.58 12.35 14.80
N ALA A 72 -15.20 11.40 15.51
CA ALA A 72 -14.57 10.74 16.64
C ALA A 72 -13.40 9.80 16.24
N HIS A 73 -13.41 9.33 14.99
CA HIS A 73 -12.49 8.31 14.48
C HIS A 73 -11.62 8.79 13.31
N THR A 74 -11.64 10.10 13.03
CA THR A 74 -10.86 10.72 11.96
C THR A 74 -10.10 11.93 12.47
N LEU A 75 -8.90 12.11 11.93
CA LEU A 75 -8.20 13.39 11.94
C LEU A 75 -8.45 14.07 10.59
N LEU A 76 -8.65 15.39 10.60
CA LEU A 76 -8.85 16.18 9.38
C LEU A 76 -7.53 16.81 8.97
N ALA A 77 -6.83 16.21 8.01
CA ALA A 77 -5.56 16.74 7.53
C ALA A 77 -5.80 17.70 6.35
N GLU A 78 -5.16 18.87 6.38
CA GLU A 78 -5.23 19.81 5.26
C GLU A 78 -4.66 19.17 3.97
N PRO A 79 -5.24 19.45 2.79
CA PRO A 79 -4.65 19.07 1.50
C PRO A 79 -3.22 19.57 1.37
N GLY A 80 -2.34 18.78 0.77
CA GLY A 80 -0.91 19.09 0.72
C GLY A 80 -0.11 18.54 1.90
N THR A 81 -0.77 17.98 2.92
CA THR A 81 -0.09 17.32 4.05
C THR A 81 0.81 16.18 3.54
N GLN A 82 2.09 16.21 3.89
CA GLN A 82 3.05 15.16 3.55
C GLN A 82 2.88 13.98 4.49
N ALA A 83 2.97 12.77 3.95
CA ALA A 83 2.97 11.54 4.72
C ALA A 83 3.94 10.51 4.14
N VAL A 84 4.21 9.46 4.91
CA VAL A 84 4.94 8.27 4.45
C VAL A 84 4.03 7.06 4.55
N VAL A 85 4.08 6.19 3.54
CA VAL A 85 3.35 4.93 3.53
C VAL A 85 3.97 3.97 4.55
N ILE A 86 3.16 3.45 5.47
CA ILE A 86 3.56 2.44 6.46
C ILE A 86 2.90 1.09 6.23
N SER A 87 1.86 1.04 5.42
CA SER A 87 1.18 -0.19 5.02
C SER A 87 0.40 0.13 3.76
N CYS A 88 0.25 -0.86 2.88
CA CYS A 88 -0.70 -0.74 1.82
C CYS A 88 -1.51 -2.02 1.68
N SER A 89 -2.80 -1.85 1.44
CA SER A 89 -3.71 -2.95 1.18
C SER A 89 -4.40 -2.69 -0.14
N ALA A 90 -3.89 -3.37 -1.17
CA ALA A 90 -4.50 -3.44 -2.46
C ALA A 90 -5.80 -4.23 -2.40
N VAL A 91 -6.74 -3.87 -3.27
CA VAL A 91 -7.93 -4.68 -3.51
C VAL A 91 -7.44 -5.88 -4.30
N ALA A 92 -7.26 -7.01 -3.63
CA ALA A 92 -6.84 -8.24 -4.29
C ALA A 92 -7.84 -8.53 -5.42
N SER A 93 -7.38 -8.48 -6.67
CA SER A 93 -8.21 -8.74 -7.86
C SER A 93 -8.66 -10.22 -7.97
N ARG A 94 -8.51 -11.01 -6.91
CA ARG A 94 -8.95 -12.41 -6.85
C ARG A 94 -10.46 -12.42 -6.68
N SER A 95 -11.17 -12.49 -7.81
CA SER A 95 -12.48 -13.08 -8.15
C SER A 95 -13.64 -13.20 -7.14
N ALA A 96 -13.55 -12.72 -5.90
CA ALA A 96 -14.58 -12.81 -4.87
C ALA A 96 -14.80 -11.51 -4.08
N ALA A 97 -13.90 -10.53 -4.19
CA ALA A 97 -14.18 -9.18 -3.69
C ALA A 97 -15.20 -8.50 -4.63
N PRO A 98 -16.24 -7.84 -4.10
CA PRO A 98 -17.11 -6.99 -4.91
C PRO A 98 -16.24 -6.05 -5.76
N PRO A 99 -16.45 -6.00 -7.07
CA PRO A 99 -15.73 -5.05 -7.92
C PRO A 99 -15.95 -3.64 -7.38
N GLY A 100 -14.89 -2.85 -7.26
CA GLY A 100 -14.96 -1.45 -6.86
C GLY A 100 -14.68 -1.13 -5.39
N GLN A 101 -14.18 -2.06 -4.57
CA GLN A 101 -13.59 -1.63 -3.29
C GLN A 101 -12.38 -0.72 -3.57
N PRO A 102 -12.22 0.41 -2.85
CA PRO A 102 -11.07 1.28 -3.04
C PRO A 102 -9.82 0.70 -2.35
N GLY A 103 -8.66 0.93 -2.93
CA GLY A 103 -7.38 0.66 -2.28
C GLY A 103 -7.22 1.51 -1.03
N THR A 104 -6.57 0.98 0.00
CA THR A 104 -6.36 1.68 1.28
C THR A 104 -4.88 1.74 1.62
N ILE A 105 -4.45 2.87 2.16
CA ILE A 105 -3.05 3.15 2.50
C ILE A 105 -2.97 3.51 3.98
N GLY A 106 -2.14 2.77 4.71
CA GLY A 106 -1.73 3.13 6.05
C GLY A 106 -0.61 4.17 5.97
N VAL A 107 -0.77 5.28 6.69
CA VAL A 107 0.12 6.44 6.58
C VAL A 107 0.62 6.89 7.95
N ARG A 108 1.82 7.49 7.95
CA ARG A 108 2.31 8.32 9.05
C ARG A 108 2.46 9.74 8.55
N VAL A 109 1.79 10.69 9.20
CA VAL A 109 1.78 12.09 8.81
C VAL A 109 3.13 12.74 9.13
N MET A 110 3.74 13.43 8.17
CA MET A 110 5.07 14.02 8.25
C MET A 110 5.07 15.54 8.43
N SER A 111 3.99 16.24 8.07
CA SER A 111 3.85 17.70 8.17
C SER A 111 2.49 18.13 8.76
N GLY A 112 2.33 19.42 9.03
CA GLY A 112 1.08 20.00 9.53
C GLY A 112 0.79 19.73 11.01
N ARG A 113 -0.43 20.07 11.45
CA ARG A 113 -0.89 19.97 12.84
C ARG A 113 -0.82 18.56 13.42
N TYR A 114 -0.99 17.54 12.58
CA TYR A 114 -1.07 16.14 13.00
C TYR A 114 0.24 15.36 12.74
N ARG A 115 1.38 16.05 12.64
CA ARG A 115 2.69 15.40 12.44
C ARG A 115 2.95 14.29 13.47
N GLY A 116 3.44 13.16 12.97
CA GLY A 116 3.75 11.96 13.76
C GLY A 116 2.56 11.04 14.03
N ARG A 117 1.33 11.46 13.69
CA ARG A 117 0.13 10.63 13.83
C ARG A 117 0.07 9.57 12.72
N TYR A 118 -0.61 8.48 13.03
CA TYR A 118 -0.82 7.35 12.14
C TYR A 118 -2.31 7.22 11.81
N GLY A 119 -2.61 6.67 10.65
CA GLY A 119 -3.97 6.33 10.27
C GLY A 119 -4.07 5.73 8.88
N TRP A 120 -5.27 5.72 8.34
CA TRP A 120 -5.62 5.10 7.07
C TRP A 120 -6.35 6.11 6.17
N VAL A 121 -6.03 6.10 4.89
CA VAL A 121 -6.65 6.93 3.85
C VAL A 121 -6.99 6.08 2.63
N LEU A 122 -7.90 6.56 1.78
CA LEU A 122 -8.12 5.95 0.48
C LEU A 122 -6.92 6.24 -0.43
N GLN A 123 -6.66 5.31 -1.34
CA GLN A 123 -5.62 5.51 -2.36
C GLN A 123 -5.95 6.68 -3.31
N SER A 124 -7.23 6.99 -3.52
CA SER A 124 -7.70 8.17 -4.28
C SER A 124 -7.24 9.48 -3.66
N ASP A 125 -7.13 9.53 -2.33
CA ASP A 125 -6.85 10.74 -1.55
C ASP A 125 -5.33 10.97 -1.41
N THR A 126 -4.54 10.35 -2.29
CA THR A 126 -3.09 10.39 -2.25
C THR A 126 -2.48 10.61 -3.62
N HIS A 127 -1.44 11.44 -3.64
CA HIS A 127 -0.54 11.58 -4.77
C HIS A 127 0.87 11.19 -4.33
N LEU A 128 1.63 10.60 -5.25
CA LEU A 128 3.06 10.40 -5.02
C LEU A 128 3.69 11.78 -4.86
N ALA A 129 4.44 11.98 -3.79
CA ALA A 129 5.20 13.21 -3.64
C ALA A 129 6.22 13.23 -4.77
N SER A 130 6.19 14.29 -5.60
CA SER A 130 7.20 14.47 -6.64
C SER A 130 8.57 14.34 -6.00
N ARG A 131 9.30 13.29 -6.38
CA ARG A 131 10.67 13.11 -5.90
C ARG A 131 11.42 14.38 -6.36
N PRO A 132 12.01 15.16 -5.45
CA PRO A 132 12.78 16.31 -5.88
C PRO A 132 13.81 15.79 -6.87
N THR A 133 13.82 16.36 -8.08
CA THR A 133 14.70 16.00 -9.19
C THR A 133 16.13 16.44 -8.84
N GLY A 134 16.68 15.85 -7.77
CA GLY A 134 17.96 16.17 -7.18
C GLY A 134 19.01 15.24 -7.72
N HIS A 135 19.49 15.57 -8.92
CA HIS A 135 20.86 15.47 -9.42
C HIS A 135 20.79 15.37 -10.95
N ALA A 136 20.89 16.53 -11.61
CA ALA A 136 21.51 16.56 -12.93
C ALA A 136 22.85 15.83 -12.80
N ALA A 137 22.99 14.69 -13.46
CA ALA A 137 24.27 14.01 -13.57
C ALA A 137 25.26 15.03 -14.15
N VAL A 138 26.24 15.45 -13.34
CA VAL A 138 27.39 16.21 -13.82
C VAL A 138 28.14 15.27 -14.77
N SER A 139 27.85 15.40 -16.06
CA SER A 139 28.58 14.73 -17.12
C SER A 139 30.00 15.32 -17.12
N LYS A 140 30.93 14.62 -16.45
CA LYS A 140 32.36 14.86 -16.66
C LYS A 140 32.69 14.41 -18.09
N ARG A 141 32.79 15.37 -19.01
CA ARG A 141 33.50 15.18 -20.27
C ARG A 141 34.99 15.19 -19.94
N PHE A 142 35.66 14.08 -20.21
CA PHE A 142 37.11 14.02 -20.42
C PHE A 142 37.38 14.22 -21.91
#